data_AF-A0A4Z0KCG5-F1
#
_entry.id   AF-A0A4Z0KCG5-F1
#
_cell.length_a   1.000
_cell.length_b   1.000
_cell.length_c   1.000
_cell.angle_alpha   90.00
_cell.angle_beta   90.00
_cell.angle_gamma   90.00
#
_symmetry.space_group_name_H-M   'P 1'
#
loop_
_entity.id
_entity.type
_entity.pdbx_description
1 polymer ?
#
loop_
_entity_poly.entity_id
_entity_poly.type
_entity_poly.pdbx_seq_one_letter_code
_entity_poly.pdbx_strand_id
1 'polypeptide(L)'
;MDFLTNSPAAVTTAVLTVLGIVAFVIPGLHPAAWIIGLVLCLGVIAALLMFHGEWRRSQHQIDALRQQLSVERGRMDTPGLTPVENTVELLPDERRARRILELIPDSSGLVQSLRLDATFATVAVDELEPLYTFCAEFKKASFDNPRSHTAFMNLYRAAEGLSIWVKQETQISPDDSGTREIRPGDARKNGWRGYTEAQGRGERLSDDFVSSRWEFNQTALELGLVSGTPPFND
;
A
#
# COMPACT_ATOMS: atom_id res chain seq x y z
N MET A 1 -6.64 -12.01 -6.63
CA MET A 1 -7.88 -12.34 -7.37
C MET A 1 -8.08 -13.85 -7.54
N ASP A 2 -7.05 -14.70 -7.45
CA ASP A 2 -7.18 -16.16 -7.66
C ASP A 2 -7.88 -16.96 -6.55
N PHE A 3 -8.08 -16.38 -5.36
CA PHE A 3 -8.68 -17.09 -4.21
C PHE A 3 -10.21 -17.27 -4.35
N LEU A 4 -10.87 -16.41 -5.12
CA LEU A 4 -12.33 -16.42 -5.27
C LEU A 4 -12.84 -17.32 -6.40
N THR A 5 -12.00 -17.63 -7.39
CA THR A 5 -12.39 -18.40 -8.59
C THR A 5 -12.15 -19.90 -8.47
N ASN A 6 -11.24 -20.35 -7.58
CA ASN A 6 -10.87 -21.76 -7.43
C ASN A 6 -11.16 -22.36 -6.03
N SER A 7 -11.85 -21.65 -5.14
CA SER A 7 -12.25 -22.21 -3.85
C SER A 7 -13.46 -23.15 -4.00
N PRO A 8 -13.46 -24.34 -3.35
CA PRO A 8 -14.64 -25.21 -3.22
C PRO A 8 -15.91 -24.48 -2.74
N ALA A 9 -15.77 -23.40 -1.96
CA ALA A 9 -16.88 -22.56 -1.52
C ALA A 9 -17.53 -21.76 -2.67
N ALA A 10 -16.74 -21.32 -3.65
CA ALA A 10 -17.24 -20.63 -4.83
C ALA A 10 -17.97 -21.59 -5.79
N VAL A 11 -17.46 -22.83 -5.91
CA VAL A 11 -18.09 -23.87 -6.73
C VAL A 11 -19.43 -24.30 -6.11
N THR A 12 -19.48 -24.51 -4.80
CA THR A 12 -20.71 -24.92 -4.11
C THR A 12 -21.80 -23.85 -4.16
N THR A 13 -21.44 -22.58 -3.98
CA THR A 13 -22.40 -21.45 -4.14
C THR A 13 -22.90 -21.31 -5.57
N ALA A 14 -22.03 -21.44 -6.58
CA ALA A 14 -22.44 -21.42 -7.98
C ALA A 14 -23.41 -22.56 -8.32
N VAL A 15 -23.11 -23.79 -7.89
CA VAL A 15 -23.96 -24.97 -8.12
C VAL A 15 -25.33 -24.83 -7.43
N LEU A 16 -25.36 -24.37 -6.16
CA LEU A 16 -26.60 -24.14 -5.43
C LEU A 16 -27.47 -23.06 -6.08
N THR A 17 -26.85 -21.99 -6.58
CA THR A 17 -27.56 -20.89 -7.25
C THR A 17 -28.20 -21.38 -8.56
N VAL A 18 -27.47 -22.15 -9.36
CA VAL A 18 -27.98 -22.74 -10.61
C VAL A 18 -29.13 -23.72 -10.33
N LEU A 19 -28.99 -24.62 -9.35
CA LEU A 19 -30.05 -25.55 -8.96
C LEU A 19 -31.30 -24.83 -8.44
N GLY A 20 -31.11 -23.75 -7.67
CA GLY A 20 -32.19 -22.91 -7.17
C GLY A 20 -32.99 -22.25 -8.30
N ILE A 21 -32.29 -21.68 -9.30
CA ILE A 21 -32.92 -21.06 -10.47
C ILE A 21 -33.70 -22.11 -11.27
N VAL A 22 -33.11 -23.28 -11.54
CA VAL A 22 -33.78 -24.36 -12.30
C VAL A 22 -35.04 -24.86 -11.60
N ALA A 23 -34.99 -25.05 -10.28
CA ALA A 23 -36.13 -25.51 -9.50
C ALA A 23 -37.29 -24.49 -9.46
N PHE A 24 -36.97 -23.19 -9.49
CA PHE A 24 -37.98 -22.12 -9.49
C PHE A 24 -38.62 -21.87 -10.85
N VAL A 25 -37.99 -22.31 -11.95
CA VAL A 25 -38.54 -22.18 -13.31
C VAL A 25 -39.64 -23.21 -13.61
N ILE A 26 -39.78 -24.27 -12.79
CA ILE A 26 -40.75 -25.35 -13.00
C ILE A 26 -42.06 -25.05 -12.24
N PRO A 27 -43.17 -24.70 -12.91
CA PRO A 27 -44.41 -24.23 -12.27
C PRO A 27 -45.03 -25.24 -11.29
N GLY A 28 -44.87 -26.53 -11.55
CA GLY A 28 -45.39 -27.62 -10.71
C GLY A 28 -44.72 -27.75 -9.33
N LEU A 29 -43.58 -27.11 -9.11
CA LEU A 29 -42.84 -27.16 -7.85
C LEU A 29 -43.11 -25.95 -6.93
N HIS A 30 -43.83 -24.93 -7.41
CA HIS A 30 -44.18 -23.73 -6.63
C HIS A 30 -44.95 -23.99 -5.31
N PRO A 31 -45.84 -25.00 -5.18
CA PRO A 31 -46.49 -25.28 -3.90
C PRO A 31 -45.50 -25.70 -2.80
N ALA A 32 -44.32 -26.20 -3.19
CA ALA A 32 -43.24 -26.64 -2.30
C ALA A 32 -42.06 -25.65 -2.26
N ALA A 33 -42.24 -24.41 -2.73
CA ALA A 33 -41.17 -23.40 -2.81
C ALA A 33 -40.50 -23.11 -1.45
N TRP A 34 -41.22 -23.27 -0.34
CA TRP A 34 -40.66 -23.12 1.01
C TRP A 34 -39.61 -24.18 1.34
N ILE A 35 -39.75 -25.42 0.83
CA ILE A 35 -38.77 -26.50 1.00
C ILE A 35 -37.51 -26.18 0.20
N ILE A 36 -37.67 -25.69 -1.03
CA ILE A 36 -36.58 -25.28 -1.92
C ILE A 36 -35.78 -24.14 -1.28
N GLY A 37 -36.47 -23.13 -0.71
CA GLY A 37 -35.84 -22.03 0.01
C GLY A 37 -35.04 -22.49 1.23
N LEU A 38 -35.59 -23.44 2.01
CA LEU A 38 -34.92 -23.98 3.20
C LEU A 38 -33.63 -24.73 2.83
N VAL A 39 -33.66 -25.53 1.76
CA VAL A 39 -32.48 -26.24 1.25
C VAL A 39 -31.40 -25.26 0.76
N LEU A 40 -31.80 -24.19 0.07
CA LEU A 40 -30.89 -23.12 -0.36
C LEU A 40 -30.23 -22.42 0.82
N CYS A 41 -31.01 -22.06 1.85
CA CYS A 41 -30.48 -21.45 3.07
C CYS A 41 -29.46 -22.37 3.77
N LEU A 42 -29.75 -23.67 3.88
CA LEU A 42 -28.80 -24.64 4.42
C LEU A 42 -27.52 -24.72 3.58
N GLY A 43 -27.64 -24.67 2.26
CA GLY A 43 -26.50 -24.64 1.34
C GLY A 43 -25.60 -23.41 1.53
N VAL A 44 -26.19 -22.22 1.70
CA VAL A 44 -25.45 -20.97 1.98
C VAL A 44 -24.72 -21.06 3.31
N ILE A 45 -25.37 -21.59 4.36
CA ILE A 45 -24.74 -21.77 5.68
C ILE A 45 -23.54 -22.71 5.57
N ALA A 46 -23.67 -23.83 4.84
CA ALA A 46 -22.57 -24.76 4.63
C ALA A 46 -21.38 -24.10 3.88
N ALA A 47 -21.66 -23.29 2.85
CA ALA A 47 -20.63 -22.56 2.12
C ALA A 47 -19.89 -21.54 3.01
N LEU A 48 -20.62 -20.82 3.87
CA LEU A 48 -20.03 -19.87 4.83
C LEU A 48 -19.11 -20.60 5.83
N LEU A 49 -19.52 -21.78 6.31
CA LEU A 49 -18.70 -22.59 7.21
C LEU A 49 -17.43 -23.11 6.53
N MET A 50 -17.51 -23.50 5.25
CA MET A 50 -16.34 -23.90 4.47
C MET A 50 -15.38 -22.73 4.27
N PHE A 51 -15.88 -21.55 3.92
CA PHE A 51 -15.09 -20.33 3.78
C PHE A 51 -14.38 -19.96 5.09
N HIS A 52 -15.09 -20.04 6.23
CA HIS A 52 -14.51 -19.81 7.55
C HIS A 52 -13.42 -20.84 7.91
N GLY A 53 -13.61 -22.10 7.51
CA GLY A 53 -12.62 -23.16 7.68
C GLY A 53 -11.37 -22.97 6.82
N GLU A 54 -11.52 -22.49 5.59
CA GLU A 54 -10.40 -22.13 4.70
C GLU A 54 -9.65 -20.90 5.22
N TRP A 55 -10.38 -19.90 5.71
CA TRP A 55 -9.80 -18.72 6.36
C TRP A 55 -8.92 -19.12 7.55
N ARG A 56 -9.42 -19.98 8.45
CA ARG A 56 -8.62 -20.47 9.59
C ARG A 56 -7.37 -21.25 9.16
N ARG A 57 -7.48 -22.08 8.13
CA ARG A 57 -6.33 -22.82 7.59
C ARG A 57 -5.26 -21.88 7.02
N SER A 58 -5.69 -20.84 6.29
CA SER A 58 -4.77 -19.83 5.76
C SER A 58 -4.09 -19.03 6.88
N GLN A 59 -4.82 -18.65 7.92
CA GLN A 59 -4.25 -17.99 9.11
C GLN A 59 -3.20 -18.89 9.81
N HIS A 60 -3.50 -20.17 10.02
CA HIS A 60 -2.53 -21.10 10.60
C HIS A 60 -1.27 -21.31 9.75
N GLN A 61 -1.38 -21.27 8.42
CA GLN A 61 -0.22 -21.32 7.53
C GLN A 61 0.65 -20.05 7.65
N ILE A 62 0.02 -18.87 7.73
CA ILE A 62 0.71 -17.60 7.95
C ILE A 62 1.44 -17.62 9.30
N ASP A 63 0.79 -18.11 10.35
CA ASP A 63 1.39 -18.22 11.69
C ASP A 63 2.56 -19.20 11.71
N ALA A 64 2.44 -20.34 11.04
CA ALA A 64 3.54 -21.31 10.91
C ALA A 64 4.73 -20.72 10.15
N LEU A 65 4.49 -19.98 9.06
CA LEU A 65 5.54 -19.30 8.30
C LEU A 65 6.23 -18.20 9.14
N ARG A 66 5.45 -17.44 9.92
CA ARG A 66 5.99 -16.45 10.87
C ARG A 66 6.86 -17.11 11.94
N GLN A 67 6.42 -18.26 12.46
CA GLN A 67 7.18 -19.00 13.45
C GLN A 67 8.50 -19.54 12.86
N GLN A 68 8.49 -20.08 11.64
CA GLN A 68 9.71 -20.52 10.95
C GLN A 68 10.69 -19.36 10.71
N LEU A 69 10.20 -18.21 10.24
CA LEU A 69 11.01 -17.00 10.08
C LEU A 69 11.60 -16.50 11.41
N SER A 70 10.85 -16.59 12.51
CA SER A 70 11.34 -16.19 13.84
C SER A 70 12.46 -17.10 14.35
N VAL A 71 12.39 -18.40 14.04
CA VAL A 71 13.41 -19.39 14.42
C VAL A 71 14.67 -19.22 13.58
N GLU A 72 14.53 -18.96 12.27
CA GLU A 72 15.67 -18.64 11.41
C GLU A 72 16.34 -17.32 11.81
N ARG A 73 15.56 -16.31 12.19
CA ARG A 73 16.09 -15.02 12.68
C ARG A 73 16.84 -15.19 14.02
N GLY A 74 16.29 -15.93 14.98
CA GLY A 74 16.98 -16.24 16.23
C GLY A 74 18.28 -17.04 16.04
N ARG A 75 18.41 -17.78 14.93
CA ARG A 75 19.63 -18.49 14.56
C ARG A 75 20.69 -17.60 13.93
N MET A 76 20.30 -16.47 13.33
CA MET A 76 21.23 -15.46 12.80
C MET A 76 21.72 -14.49 13.88
N ASP A 77 20.95 -14.28 14.96
CA ASP A 77 21.25 -13.35 16.06
C ASP A 77 22.19 -13.91 17.16
N THR A 78 22.90 -15.03 16.91
CA THR A 78 23.96 -15.51 17.83
C THR A 78 25.27 -15.65 17.07
N PRO A 79 26.24 -14.73 17.29
CA PRO A 79 27.09 -14.82 18.48
C PRO A 79 27.61 -13.49 19.08
N GLY A 80 27.72 -13.42 20.42
CA GLY A 80 28.79 -12.66 21.09
C GLY A 80 28.41 -11.57 22.09
N LEU A 81 28.23 -11.97 23.35
CA LEU A 81 28.12 -11.17 24.58
C LEU A 81 29.20 -10.09 24.79
N THR A 82 28.79 -8.86 25.12
CA THR A 82 29.22 -8.08 26.31
C THR A 82 28.16 -7.00 26.62
N PRO A 83 27.81 -6.73 27.89
CA PRO A 83 26.93 -5.62 28.23
C PRO A 83 27.76 -4.34 28.26
N VAL A 84 27.81 -3.64 27.13
CA VAL A 84 28.39 -2.29 27.05
C VAL A 84 27.26 -1.29 27.19
N GLU A 85 27.48 -0.31 28.05
CA GLU A 85 26.62 0.80 28.39
C GLU A 85 25.98 1.44 27.13
N ASN A 86 24.66 1.30 27.01
CA ASN A 86 23.88 1.61 25.82
C ASN A 86 23.77 3.13 25.58
N THR A 87 24.85 3.75 25.12
CA THR A 87 24.72 4.83 24.13
C THR A 87 24.55 4.12 22.80
N VAL A 88 23.33 3.67 22.49
CA VAL A 88 23.07 2.89 21.26
C VAL A 88 23.33 3.80 20.07
N GLU A 89 24.54 3.72 19.53
CA GLU A 89 24.87 4.28 18.24
C GLU A 89 23.97 3.57 17.22
N LEU A 90 22.93 4.27 16.76
CA LEU A 90 22.00 3.75 15.77
C LEU A 90 22.79 3.21 14.57
N LEU A 91 22.46 1.98 14.16
CA LEU A 91 23.06 1.38 12.98
C LEU A 91 22.86 2.34 11.78
N PRO A 92 23.81 2.40 10.82
CA PRO A 92 23.71 3.32 9.70
C PRO A 92 22.36 3.27 8.95
N ASP A 93 21.79 2.07 8.82
CA ASP A 93 20.49 1.85 8.19
C ASP A 93 19.30 2.35 9.04
N GLU A 94 19.38 2.27 10.38
CA GLU A 94 18.36 2.82 11.29
C GLU A 94 18.33 4.34 11.22
N ARG A 95 19.50 4.99 11.25
CA ARG A 95 19.61 6.45 11.06
C ARG A 95 19.03 6.87 9.72
N ARG A 96 19.36 6.11 8.67
CA ARG A 96 18.87 6.40 7.32
C ARG A 96 17.36 6.24 7.23
N ALA A 97 16.81 5.13 7.71
CA ALA A 97 15.37 4.90 7.69
C ALA A 97 14.62 5.99 8.46
N ARG A 98 15.08 6.34 9.67
CA ARG A 98 14.49 7.41 10.46
C ARG A 98 14.51 8.75 9.74
N ARG A 99 15.66 9.13 9.17
CA ARG A 99 15.80 10.37 8.40
C ARG A 99 14.86 10.43 7.20
N ILE A 100 14.66 9.32 6.50
CA ILE A 100 13.72 9.25 5.38
C ILE A 100 12.28 9.46 5.86
N LEU A 101 11.87 8.81 6.97
CA LEU A 101 10.51 8.92 7.49
C LEU A 101 10.22 10.29 8.13
N GLU A 102 11.24 10.95 8.70
CA GLU A 102 11.15 12.34 9.18
C GLU A 102 10.98 13.33 8.03
N LEU A 103 11.75 13.13 6.95
CA LEU A 103 11.70 13.99 5.78
C LEU A 103 10.39 13.83 5.01
N ILE A 104 9.86 12.60 4.94
CA ILE A 104 8.60 12.30 4.28
C ILE A 104 7.65 11.70 5.32
N PRO A 105 7.01 12.52 6.17
CA PRO A 105 6.08 12.04 7.18
C PRO A 105 4.78 11.52 6.54
N ASP A 106 4.12 10.56 7.20
CA ASP A 106 2.92 9.92 6.66
C ASP A 106 1.63 10.72 6.92
N SER A 107 1.61 11.45 8.03
CA SER A 107 0.43 12.13 8.58
C SER A 107 0.43 13.65 8.39
N SER A 108 1.39 14.19 7.64
CA SER A 108 1.54 15.63 7.40
C SER A 108 2.26 15.91 6.09
N GLY A 109 2.15 17.15 5.59
CA GLY A 109 2.83 17.60 4.38
C GLY A 109 2.41 16.84 3.13
N LEU A 110 3.36 16.63 2.21
CA LEU A 110 3.09 16.11 0.87
C LEU A 110 2.32 14.78 0.86
N VAL A 111 2.67 13.80 1.71
CA VAL A 111 1.97 12.50 1.68
C VAL A 111 0.50 12.67 2.08
N GLN A 112 0.22 13.56 3.03
CA GLN A 112 -1.15 13.84 3.44
C GLN A 112 -1.90 14.61 2.35
N SER A 113 -1.28 15.63 1.74
CA SER A 113 -1.95 16.40 0.69
C SER A 113 -2.29 15.55 -0.52
N LEU A 114 -1.37 14.67 -0.96
CA LEU A 114 -1.61 13.73 -2.06
C LEU A 114 -2.70 12.69 -1.77
N ARG A 115 -2.89 12.31 -0.50
CA ARG A 115 -3.98 11.41 -0.10
C ARG A 115 -5.35 12.10 -0.11
N LEU A 116 -5.37 13.39 0.22
CA LEU A 116 -6.61 14.17 0.34
C LEU A 116 -7.06 14.72 -1.02
N ASP A 117 -6.11 15.17 -1.84
CA ASP A 117 -6.36 15.66 -3.20
C ASP A 117 -5.81 14.65 -4.23
N ALA A 118 -6.63 13.64 -4.50
CA ALA A 118 -6.31 12.61 -5.49
C ALA A 118 -6.18 13.16 -6.92
N THR A 119 -6.62 14.40 -7.17
CA THR A 119 -6.64 15.01 -8.51
C THR A 119 -5.41 15.86 -8.83
N PHE A 120 -4.52 16.09 -7.85
CA PHE A 120 -3.31 16.91 -8.00
C PHE A 120 -3.63 18.29 -8.64
N ALA A 121 -4.74 18.90 -8.22
CA ALA A 121 -5.22 20.14 -8.83
C ALA A 121 -4.24 21.29 -8.53
N THR A 122 -3.83 21.38 -7.27
CA THR A 122 -2.85 22.35 -6.77
C THR A 122 -2.00 21.72 -5.68
N VAL A 123 -0.69 21.90 -5.73
CA VAL A 123 0.23 21.44 -4.67
C VAL A 123 1.06 22.60 -4.15
N ALA A 124 1.15 22.69 -2.83
CA ALA A 124 1.92 23.74 -2.18
C ALA A 124 3.42 23.56 -2.44
N VAL A 125 4.12 24.68 -2.69
CA VAL A 125 5.54 24.67 -3.09
C VAL A 125 6.44 24.18 -1.94
N ASP A 126 6.12 24.56 -0.71
CA ASP A 126 6.81 24.15 0.51
C ASP A 126 6.69 22.65 0.77
N GLU A 127 5.53 22.04 0.47
CA GLU A 127 5.35 20.59 0.58
C GLU A 127 6.23 19.79 -0.39
N LEU A 128 6.70 20.40 -1.49
CA LEU A 128 7.59 19.75 -2.45
C LEU A 128 9.07 19.79 -2.03
N GLU A 129 9.46 20.67 -1.10
CA GLU A 129 10.84 20.78 -0.64
C GLU A 129 11.38 19.48 -0.02
N PRO A 130 10.64 18.78 0.87
CA PRO A 130 11.10 17.50 1.40
C PRO A 130 11.25 16.41 0.34
N LEU A 131 10.41 16.40 -0.69
CA LEU A 131 10.53 15.47 -1.82
C LEU A 131 11.84 15.70 -2.58
N TYR A 132 12.17 16.96 -2.91
CA TYR A 132 13.42 17.28 -3.61
C TYR A 132 14.65 17.01 -2.74
N THR A 133 14.56 17.31 -1.45
CA THR A 133 15.62 17.02 -0.48
C THR A 133 15.88 15.53 -0.39
N PHE A 134 14.83 14.71 -0.35
CA PHE A 134 14.93 13.25 -0.31
C PHE A 134 15.66 12.71 -1.54
N CYS A 135 15.24 13.13 -2.74
CA CYS A 135 15.88 12.71 -3.99
C CYS A 135 17.36 13.14 -4.06
N ALA A 136 17.71 14.30 -3.51
CA ALA A 136 19.10 14.79 -3.51
C ALA A 136 19.97 14.05 -2.47
N GLU A 137 19.48 13.92 -1.24
CA GLU A 137 20.19 13.34 -0.09
C GLU A 137 20.45 11.84 -0.29
N PHE A 138 19.46 11.11 -0.82
CA PHE A 138 19.51 9.64 -0.88
C PHE A 138 19.88 9.05 -2.25
N LYS A 139 20.28 9.87 -3.23
CA LYS A 139 20.60 9.42 -4.60
C LYS A 139 21.60 8.26 -4.70
N LYS A 140 22.54 8.18 -3.75
CA LYS A 140 23.59 7.15 -3.71
C LYS A 140 23.49 6.27 -2.45
N ALA A 141 22.34 6.31 -1.77
CA ALA A 141 22.14 5.51 -0.58
C ALA A 141 21.80 4.06 -0.93
N SER A 142 22.14 3.16 -0.02
CA SER A 142 21.85 1.73 -0.09
C SER A 142 21.58 1.22 1.31
N PHE A 143 20.80 0.16 1.46
CA PHE A 143 20.61 -0.53 2.72
C PHE A 143 21.28 -1.90 2.64
N ASP A 144 21.80 -2.39 3.75
CA ASP A 144 22.51 -3.67 3.81
C ASP A 144 21.52 -4.84 3.73
N ASN A 145 20.34 -4.69 4.33
CA ASN A 145 19.28 -5.68 4.22
C ASN A 145 18.62 -5.60 2.83
N PRO A 146 18.56 -6.71 2.06
CA PRO A 146 17.99 -6.69 0.71
C PRO A 146 16.53 -6.22 0.65
N ARG A 147 15.73 -6.55 1.67
CA ARG A 147 14.31 -6.18 1.73
C ARG A 147 14.12 -4.69 1.95
N SER A 148 14.85 -4.09 2.89
CA SER A 148 14.82 -2.63 3.07
C SER A 148 15.41 -1.91 1.86
N HIS A 149 16.44 -2.48 1.22
CA HIS A 149 17.01 -1.91 0.00
C HIS A 149 15.99 -1.87 -1.14
N THR A 150 15.25 -2.97 -1.37
CA THR A 150 14.18 -2.99 -2.38
C THR A 150 13.09 -1.97 -2.08
N ALA A 151 12.58 -1.93 -0.84
CA ALA A 151 11.55 -0.98 -0.45
C ALA A 151 12.03 0.49 -0.59
N PHE A 152 13.28 0.76 -0.21
CA PHE A 152 13.91 2.05 -0.41
C PHE A 152 14.03 2.41 -1.90
N MET A 153 14.47 1.49 -2.75
CA MET A 153 14.61 1.74 -4.19
C MET A 153 13.25 1.99 -4.87
N ASN A 154 12.20 1.31 -4.43
CA ASN A 154 10.84 1.58 -4.91
C ASN A 154 10.40 2.99 -4.54
N LEU A 155 10.56 3.37 -3.26
CA LEU A 155 10.28 4.73 -2.78
C LEU A 155 11.11 5.77 -3.54
N TYR A 156 12.41 5.54 -3.72
CA TYR A 156 13.30 6.47 -4.42
C TYR A 156 12.86 6.68 -5.88
N ARG A 157 12.54 5.59 -6.60
CA ARG A 157 12.08 5.69 -7.99
C ARG A 157 10.73 6.41 -8.10
N ALA A 158 9.80 6.12 -7.20
CA ALA A 158 8.50 6.80 -7.18
C ALA A 158 8.66 8.30 -6.88
N ALA A 159 9.49 8.64 -5.90
CA ALA A 159 9.80 10.03 -5.55
C ALA A 159 10.51 10.77 -6.70
N GLU A 160 11.49 10.13 -7.35
CA GLU A 160 12.19 10.69 -8.50
C GLU A 160 11.23 10.93 -9.66
N GLY A 161 10.40 9.94 -9.99
CA GLY A 161 9.37 10.04 -11.03
C GLY A 161 8.39 11.19 -10.77
N LEU A 162 7.87 11.28 -9.55
CA LEU A 162 7.00 12.39 -9.13
C LEU A 162 7.73 13.74 -9.21
N SER A 163 8.96 13.83 -8.73
CA SER A 163 9.75 15.07 -8.75
C SER A 163 10.02 15.58 -10.17
N ILE A 164 10.30 14.67 -11.11
CA ILE A 164 10.51 14.98 -12.53
C ILE A 164 9.19 15.46 -13.14
N TRP A 165 8.09 14.74 -12.88
CA TRP A 165 6.78 15.12 -13.36
C TRP A 165 6.37 16.51 -12.87
N VAL A 166 6.53 16.80 -11.58
CA VAL A 166 6.21 18.12 -11.00
C VAL A 166 7.06 19.21 -11.67
N LYS A 167 8.35 19.00 -11.90
CA LYS A 167 9.19 19.97 -12.63
C LYS A 167 8.74 20.17 -14.08
N GLN A 168 8.32 19.09 -14.74
CA GLN A 168 8.01 19.09 -16.17
C GLN A 168 6.58 19.47 -16.52
N GLU A 169 5.60 19.23 -15.66
CA GLU A 169 4.18 19.33 -16.01
C GLU A 169 3.43 20.40 -15.25
N THR A 170 4.00 20.93 -14.16
CA THR A 170 3.38 21.99 -13.36
C THR A 170 4.09 23.33 -13.55
N GLN A 171 3.36 24.40 -13.28
CA GLN A 171 3.84 25.78 -13.24
C GLN A 171 3.45 26.41 -11.90
N ILE A 172 4.11 27.49 -11.52
CA ILE A 172 3.66 28.30 -10.38
C ILE A 172 2.31 28.91 -10.77
N SER A 173 1.32 28.82 -9.88
CA SER A 173 -0.01 29.38 -10.17
C SER A 173 0.10 30.90 -10.31
N PRO A 174 -0.56 31.53 -11.30
CA PRO A 174 -0.57 32.97 -11.45
C PRO A 174 -1.28 33.68 -10.30
N ASP A 175 -2.21 33.01 -9.63
CA ASP A 175 -3.02 33.56 -8.55
C ASP A 175 -2.35 33.42 -7.18
N ASP A 176 -1.48 32.42 -7.01
CA ASP A 176 -0.75 32.17 -5.78
C ASP A 176 0.65 31.60 -6.04
N SER A 177 1.68 32.40 -5.74
CA SER A 177 3.08 31.99 -5.89
C SER A 177 3.49 30.84 -4.95
N GLY A 178 2.70 30.57 -3.91
CA GLY A 178 2.90 29.47 -2.97
C GLY A 178 2.41 28.12 -3.48
N THR A 179 1.73 28.06 -4.63
CA THR A 179 1.18 26.82 -5.19
C THR A 179 1.67 26.56 -6.60
N ARG A 180 1.67 25.28 -6.97
CA ARG A 180 1.88 24.83 -8.34
C ARG A 180 0.65 24.12 -8.84
N GLU A 181 0.30 24.44 -10.08
CA GLU A 181 -0.82 23.85 -10.80
C GLU A 181 -0.31 23.14 -12.05
N ILE A 182 -1.06 22.15 -12.52
CA ILE A 182 -0.77 21.49 -13.80
C ILE A 182 -0.90 22.54 -14.91
N ARG A 183 0.09 22.59 -15.82
CA ARG A 183 0.04 23.54 -16.95
C ARG A 183 -1.27 23.37 -17.72
N PRO A 184 -2.00 24.47 -18.01
CA PRO A 184 -3.31 24.40 -18.63
C PRO A 184 -3.25 23.83 -20.04
N GLY A 185 -4.36 23.26 -20.50
CA GLY A 185 -4.50 22.70 -21.85
C GLY A 185 -4.11 23.69 -22.94
N ASP A 186 -4.48 24.96 -22.77
CA ASP A 186 -4.22 26.03 -23.75
C ASP A 186 -2.74 26.32 -23.96
N ALA A 187 -1.89 26.00 -22.98
CA ALA A 187 -0.44 26.15 -23.07
C ALA A 187 0.27 24.90 -23.65
N ARG A 188 -0.47 23.82 -23.94
CA ARG A 188 0.08 22.52 -24.36
C ARG A 188 -0.07 22.31 -25.87
N LYS A 189 0.94 21.71 -26.49
CA LYS A 189 0.92 21.32 -27.92
C LYS A 189 -0.27 20.42 -28.28
N ASN A 190 -0.71 19.57 -27.34
CA ASN A 190 -1.83 18.63 -27.53
C ASN A 190 -3.14 19.13 -26.88
N GLY A 191 -3.23 20.41 -26.50
CA GLY A 191 -4.42 21.00 -25.89
C GLY A 191 -4.88 20.29 -24.62
N TRP A 192 -6.19 20.25 -24.41
CA TRP A 192 -6.86 19.58 -23.29
C TRP A 192 -6.58 18.08 -23.19
N ARG A 193 -6.34 17.40 -24.31
CA ARG A 193 -5.93 15.99 -24.28
C ARG A 193 -4.57 15.82 -23.59
N GLY A 194 -3.61 16.70 -23.90
CA GLY A 194 -2.30 16.70 -23.23
C GLY A 194 -2.38 17.09 -21.76
N TYR A 195 -3.40 17.83 -21.35
CA TYR A 195 -3.70 18.11 -19.95
C TYR A 195 -4.17 16.85 -19.22
N THR A 196 -5.19 16.16 -19.74
CA THR A 196 -5.72 14.92 -19.14
C THR A 196 -4.67 13.82 -19.05
N GLU A 197 -3.83 13.66 -20.08
CA GLU A 197 -2.73 12.70 -20.07
C GLU A 197 -1.68 13.03 -18.98
N ALA A 198 -1.37 14.32 -18.79
CA ALA A 198 -0.44 14.75 -17.75
C ALA A 198 -1.03 14.58 -16.35
N GLN A 199 -2.30 14.95 -16.17
CA GLN A 199 -3.05 14.77 -14.93
C GLN A 199 -3.08 13.29 -14.53
N GLY A 200 -3.57 12.40 -15.40
CA GLY A 200 -3.61 10.95 -15.09
C GLY A 200 -2.23 10.30 -14.93
N ARG A 201 -1.15 10.93 -15.39
CA ARG A 201 0.22 10.51 -15.04
C ARG A 201 0.64 11.02 -13.66
N GLY A 202 0.25 12.23 -13.29
CA GLY A 202 0.48 12.80 -11.95
C GLY A 202 -0.23 12.00 -10.87
N GLU A 203 -1.50 11.65 -11.10
CA GLU A 203 -2.30 10.82 -10.18
C GLU A 203 -1.61 9.48 -9.92
N ARG A 204 -1.24 8.75 -10.98
CA ARG A 204 -0.52 7.47 -10.85
C ARG A 204 0.81 7.59 -10.12
N LEU A 205 1.62 8.61 -10.42
CA LEU A 205 2.89 8.83 -9.74
C LEU A 205 2.71 9.19 -8.26
N SER A 206 1.62 9.86 -7.93
CA SER A 206 1.27 10.21 -6.54
C SER A 206 0.86 8.98 -5.76
N ASP A 207 -0.02 8.15 -6.34
CA ASP A 207 -0.42 6.87 -5.77
C ASP A 207 0.78 5.94 -5.56
N ASP A 208 1.65 5.81 -6.57
CA ASP A 208 2.88 5.02 -6.50
C ASP A 208 3.80 5.53 -5.39
N PHE A 209 3.94 6.84 -5.24
CA PHE A 209 4.76 7.46 -4.20
C PHE A 209 4.19 7.21 -2.79
N VAL A 210 2.90 7.47 -2.59
CA VAL A 210 2.21 7.24 -1.30
C VAL A 210 2.26 5.76 -0.92
N SER A 211 2.02 4.86 -1.88
CA SER A 211 2.09 3.41 -1.68
C SER A 211 3.50 2.94 -1.33
N SER A 212 4.51 3.36 -2.09
CA SER A 212 5.91 2.99 -1.85
C SER A 212 6.42 3.54 -0.50
N ARG A 213 5.95 4.73 -0.10
CA ARG A 213 6.29 5.30 1.21
C ARG A 213 5.65 4.51 2.35
N TRP A 214 4.43 4.03 2.18
CA TRP A 214 3.80 3.14 3.15
C TRP A 214 4.56 1.80 3.24
N GLU A 215 4.91 1.19 2.11
CA GLU A 215 5.66 -0.08 2.05
C GLU A 215 7.04 0.03 2.72
N PHE A 216 7.75 1.13 2.49
CA PHE A 216 9.03 1.40 3.13
C PHE A 216 8.89 1.49 4.66
N ASN A 217 7.87 2.19 5.16
CA ASN A 217 7.61 2.29 6.60
C ASN A 217 7.27 0.94 7.24
N GLN A 218 6.40 0.14 6.60
CA GLN A 218 6.10 -1.21 7.07
C GLN A 218 7.37 -2.07 7.12
N THR A 219 8.18 -2.03 6.06
CA THR A 219 9.44 -2.76 6.01
C THR A 219 10.41 -2.30 7.10
N ALA A 220 10.50 -0.99 7.34
CA ALA A 220 11.34 -0.44 8.40
C ALA A 220 10.88 -0.88 9.80
N LEU A 221 9.57 -0.90 10.06
CA LEU A 221 9.00 -1.40 11.32
C LEU A 221 9.25 -2.91 11.51
N GLU A 222 9.00 -3.73 10.47
CA GLU A 222 9.18 -5.18 10.54
C GLU A 222 10.65 -5.62 10.72
N LEU A 223 11.58 -4.83 10.17
CA LEU A 223 13.01 -5.07 10.33
C LEU A 223 13.56 -4.48 11.62
N GLY A 224 12.77 -3.69 12.37
CA GLY A 224 13.20 -3.02 13.58
C GLY A 224 14.08 -1.79 13.33
N LEU A 225 14.12 -1.29 12.09
CA LEU A 225 14.91 -0.11 11.72
C LEU A 225 14.36 1.18 12.35
N VAL A 226 13.08 1.16 12.69
CA VAL A 226 12.37 2.25 13.35
C VAL A 226 11.46 1.62 14.40
N SER A 227 11.45 2.17 15.61
CA SER A 227 10.55 1.74 16.67
C SER A 227 9.15 2.29 16.40
N GLY A 228 8.12 1.43 16.46
CA GLY A 228 6.71 1.80 16.29
C GLY A 228 6.13 2.65 17.43
N THR A 229 6.96 3.44 18.11
CA THR A 229 6.55 4.27 19.24
C THR A 229 5.82 5.51 18.71
N PRO A 230 4.56 5.75 19.09
CA PRO A 230 3.89 7.01 18.77
C PRO A 230 4.62 8.18 19.43
N PRO A 231 4.65 9.37 18.81
CA PRO A 231 5.28 10.55 19.41
C PRO A 231 4.33 11.19 20.43
N PHE A 232 4.36 10.74 21.69
CA PHE A 232 3.84 11.42 22.89
C PHE A 232 4.56 10.79 24.11
N ASN A 233 5.13 11.46 25.11
CA ASN A 233 5.09 12.84 25.60
C ASN A 233 6.49 13.24 26.13
N ASP A 234 6.85 14.51 25.96
CA ASP A 234 7.22 15.42 27.07
C ASP A 234 6.85 16.85 26.67
#